data_AF-A0A2V2ET17-F1
#
_entry.id   AF-A0A2V2ET17-F1
#
_cell.length_a   1.000
_cell.length_b   1.000
_cell.length_c   1.000
_cell.angle_alpha   90.00
_cell.angle_beta   90.00
_cell.angle_gamma   90.00
#
_symmetry.space_group_name_H-M   'P 1'
#
loop_
_entity.id
_entity.type
_entity.pdbx_description
1 polymer ?
#
loop_
_entity_poly.entity_id
_entity_poly.type
_entity_poly.pdbx_seq_one_letter_code
_entity_poly.pdbx_strand_id
1 'polypeptide(L)'
;MQPKGVFEMKQLNTRLELRNIQTRLREAIQKSHFKQKEIGYAVGVSEKTISAYMNKDVFPALDTLAKLCIFLDVSADVILGITKN
;
A
#
# COMPACT_ATOMS: atom_id res chain seq x y z
N MET A 1 -9.77 -34.00 0.03
CA MET A 1 -9.58 -32.96 1.06
C MET A 1 -8.25 -32.29 0.79
N GLN A 2 -8.21 -30.98 0.47
CA GLN A 2 -6.92 -30.31 0.23
C GLN A 2 -6.15 -30.19 1.55
N PRO A 3 -4.80 -30.29 1.57
CA PRO A 3 -4.02 -30.19 2.80
C PRO A 3 -4.18 -28.81 3.44
N LYS A 4 -4.27 -28.74 4.78
CA LYS A 4 -4.38 -27.46 5.53
C LYS A 4 -3.31 -26.43 5.09
N GLY A 5 -2.07 -26.87 4.86
CA GLY A 5 -0.98 -26.00 4.40
C GLY A 5 -1.19 -25.38 3.01
N VAL A 6 -1.92 -26.04 2.09
CA VAL A 6 -2.23 -25.47 0.76
C VAL A 6 -3.26 -24.34 0.88
N PHE A 7 -4.23 -24.49 1.79
CA PHE A 7 -5.26 -23.49 2.03
C PHE A 7 -4.70 -22.24 2.72
N GLU A 8 -3.85 -22.40 3.73
CA GLU A 8 -3.17 -21.30 4.42
C GLU A 8 -2.29 -20.49 3.45
N MET A 9 -1.48 -21.17 2.62
CA MET A 9 -0.67 -20.51 1.59
C MET A 9 -1.51 -19.75 0.57
N LYS A 10 -2.68 -20.29 0.19
CA LYS A 10 -3.62 -19.60 -0.71
C LYS A 10 -4.18 -18.31 -0.09
N GLN A 11 -4.51 -18.33 1.20
CA GLN A 11 -4.97 -17.12 1.91
C GLN A 11 -3.86 -16.08 2.05
N LEU A 12 -2.63 -16.51 2.39
CA LEU A 12 -1.46 -15.64 2.47
C LEU A 12 -1.17 -14.99 1.11
N ASN A 13 -1.12 -15.79 0.04
CA ASN A 13 -0.92 -15.29 -1.33
C ASN A 13 -1.99 -14.27 -1.70
N THR A 14 -3.26 -14.56 -1.38
CA THR A 14 -4.36 -13.63 -1.62
C THR A 14 -4.06 -12.28 -0.96
N ARG A 15 -3.61 -12.24 0.30
CA ARG A 15 -3.32 -10.97 0.99
C ARG A 15 -2.16 -10.20 0.35
N LEU A 16 -1.18 -10.90 -0.20
CA LEU A 16 0.02 -10.34 -0.84
C LEU A 16 -0.18 -9.95 -2.33
N GLU A 17 -1.33 -10.24 -2.93
CA GLU A 17 -1.67 -9.83 -4.29
C GLU A 17 -1.57 -8.31 -4.49
N LEU A 18 -1.07 -7.87 -5.65
CA LEU A 18 -0.88 -6.46 -6.00
C LEU A 18 -2.17 -5.64 -5.80
N ARG A 19 -3.33 -6.18 -6.17
CA ARG A 19 -4.63 -5.52 -6.00
C ARG A 19 -4.92 -5.20 -4.54
N ASN A 20 -4.54 -6.09 -3.63
CA ASN A 20 -4.82 -5.93 -2.21
C ASN A 20 -3.82 -4.99 -1.55
N ILE A 21 -2.56 -5.01 -1.99
CA ILE A 21 -1.56 -3.99 -1.62
C ILE A 21 -2.04 -2.61 -2.07
N GLN A 22 -2.52 -2.51 -3.30
CA GLN A 22 -3.04 -1.26 -3.86
C GLN A 22 -4.24 -0.74 -3.07
N THR A 23 -5.20 -1.59 -2.72
CA THR A 23 -6.34 -1.22 -1.86
C THR A 23 -5.86 -0.63 -0.53
N ARG A 24 -4.93 -1.29 0.16
CA ARG A 24 -4.43 -0.81 1.45
C ARG A 24 -3.63 0.49 1.34
N LEU A 25 -2.84 0.66 0.28
CA LEU A 25 -2.16 1.91 0.01
C LEU A 25 -3.16 3.05 -0.19
N ARG A 26 -4.21 2.83 -0.99
CA ARG A 26 -5.26 3.82 -1.23
C ARG A 26 -6.03 4.16 0.04
N GLU A 27 -6.35 3.15 0.85
CA GLU A 27 -7.00 3.37 2.14
C GLU A 27 -6.12 4.20 3.09
N ALA A 28 -4.81 3.93 3.15
CA ALA A 28 -3.89 4.71 3.98
C ALA A 28 -3.87 6.18 3.57
N ILE A 29 -3.83 6.47 2.26
CA ILE A 29 -3.90 7.84 1.75
C ILE A 29 -5.27 8.47 2.05
N GLN A 30 -6.38 7.74 1.79
CA GLN A 30 -7.73 8.25 1.97
C GLN A 30 -8.10 8.52 3.43
N LYS A 31 -7.60 7.70 4.36
CA LYS A 31 -7.84 7.85 5.81
C LYS A 31 -6.93 8.90 6.44
N SER A 32 -5.90 9.35 5.71
CA SER A 32 -5.06 10.46 6.18
C SER A 32 -5.84 11.79 6.16
N HIS A 33 -5.38 12.75 6.96
CA HIS A 33 -5.94 14.11 6.97
C HIS A 33 -5.24 15.03 5.95
N PHE A 34 -4.33 14.50 5.13
CA PHE A 34 -3.52 15.26 4.18
C PHE A 34 -4.16 15.28 2.80
N LYS A 35 -4.03 16.42 2.12
CA LYS A 35 -4.35 16.56 0.70
C LYS A 35 -3.28 15.88 -0.15
N GLN A 36 -3.64 15.39 -1.32
CA GLN A 36 -2.71 14.73 -2.25
C GLN A 36 -1.50 15.60 -2.62
N LYS A 37 -1.69 16.92 -2.69
CA LYS A 37 -0.60 17.88 -2.91
C LYS A 37 0.42 17.91 -1.76
N GLU A 38 -0.05 17.83 -0.52
CA GLU A 38 0.81 17.84 0.68
C GLU A 38 1.60 16.53 0.76
N ILE A 39 0.93 15.41 0.48
CA ILE A 39 1.57 14.09 0.38
C ILE A 39 2.66 14.10 -0.70
N GLY A 40 2.33 14.59 -1.90
CA GLY A 40 3.26 14.66 -3.02
C GLY A 40 4.52 15.46 -2.66
N TYR A 41 4.34 16.65 -2.09
CA TYR A 41 5.45 17.48 -1.62
C TYR A 41 6.32 16.75 -0.59
N ALA A 42 5.70 16.11 0.42
CA ALA A 42 6.42 15.43 1.49
C ALA A 42 7.25 14.23 1.00
N VAL A 43 6.76 13.49 0.01
CA VAL A 43 7.44 12.27 -0.49
C VAL A 43 8.26 12.51 -1.76
N GLY A 44 8.30 13.75 -2.27
CA GLY A 44 9.12 14.15 -3.41
C GLY A 44 8.54 13.75 -4.77
N VAL A 45 7.21 13.70 -4.89
CA VAL A 45 6.50 13.41 -6.16
C VAL A 45 5.42 14.45 -6.45
N SER A 46 4.88 14.45 -7.67
CA SER A 46 3.78 15.36 -8.02
C SER A 46 2.45 14.94 -7.40
N GLU A 47 1.54 15.89 -7.19
CA GLU A 47 0.13 15.62 -6.83
C GLU A 47 -0.52 14.64 -7.82
N LYS A 48 -0.23 14.80 -9.12
CA LYS A 48 -0.71 13.89 -10.18
C LYS A 48 -0.21 12.46 -9.99
N THR A 49 1.00 12.29 -9.46
CA THR A 49 1.56 10.97 -9.13
C THR A 49 0.77 10.33 -7.99
N ILE A 50 0.46 11.09 -6.93
CA ILE A 50 -0.39 10.60 -5.84
C ILE A 50 -1.80 10.24 -6.35
N SER A 51 -2.38 11.09 -7.20
CA SER A 51 -3.67 10.81 -7.85
C SER A 51 -3.63 9.55 -8.71
N ALA A 52 -2.50 9.27 -9.38
CA ALA A 52 -2.31 8.04 -10.13
C ALA A 52 -2.29 6.80 -9.22
N TYR A 53 -1.65 6.86 -8.05
CA TYR A 53 -1.73 5.78 -7.05
C TYR A 53 -3.18 5.52 -6.62
N MET A 54 -3.98 6.58 -6.48
CA MET A 54 -5.38 6.50 -6.05
C MET A 54 -6.33 5.96 -7.10
N ASN A 55 -6.09 6.24 -8.39
CA ASN A 55 -7.09 6.05 -9.43
C ASN A 55 -6.65 5.13 -10.58
N LYS A 56 -5.37 4.75 -10.63
CA LYS A 56 -4.78 3.96 -11.73
C LYS A 56 -4.02 2.77 -11.17
N ASP A 57 -3.65 1.85 -12.07
CA ASP A 57 -2.77 0.74 -11.75
C ASP A 57 -1.30 1.15 -11.75
N VAL A 58 -0.97 2.09 -10.86
CA VAL A 58 0.38 2.66 -10.71
C VAL A 58 0.79 2.52 -9.25
N PHE A 59 2.00 2.01 -9.02
CA PHE A 59 2.55 1.80 -7.69
C PHE A 59 3.70 2.76 -7.40
N PRO A 60 3.90 3.16 -6.13
CA PRO A 60 5.09 3.91 -5.74
C PRO A 60 6.35 3.04 -5.91
N ALA A 61 7.47 3.68 -6.25
CA ALA A 61 8.78 3.06 -6.08
C ALA A 61 9.02 2.77 -4.59
N LEU A 62 9.93 1.86 -4.26
CA LEU A 62 10.15 1.41 -2.87
C LEU A 62 10.58 2.56 -1.94
N ASP A 63 11.38 3.50 -2.42
CA ASP A 63 11.79 4.68 -1.66
C ASP A 63 10.59 5.62 -1.40
N THR A 64 9.71 5.78 -2.39
CA THR A 64 8.48 6.57 -2.28
C THR A 64 7.51 5.90 -1.32
N LEU A 65 7.39 4.57 -1.36
CA LEU A 65 6.59 3.80 -0.40
C LEU A 65 7.13 4.01 1.03
N ALA A 66 8.44 3.94 1.24
CA ALA A 66 9.04 4.17 2.55
C ALA A 66 8.73 5.59 3.07
N LYS A 67 8.84 6.62 2.21
CA LYS A 67 8.47 8.00 2.55
C LYS A 67 6.97 8.14 2.86
N LEU A 68 6.10 7.46 2.11
CA LEU A 68 4.66 7.42 2.37
C LEU A 68 4.36 6.77 3.73
N CYS A 69 5.01 5.66 4.05
CA CYS A 69 4.87 5.00 5.35
C CYS A 69 5.20 5.95 6.52
N ILE A 70 6.32 6.68 6.41
CA ILE A 70 6.75 7.64 7.43
C ILE A 70 5.77 8.81 7.52
N PHE A 71 5.39 9.40 6.38
CA PHE A 71 4.54 10.60 6.36
C PHE A 71 3.10 10.34 6.78
N LEU A 72 2.54 9.17 6.43
CA LEU A 72 1.18 8.77 6.75
C LEU A 72 1.05 8.04 8.09
N ASP A 73 2.15 7.84 8.82
CA ASP A 73 2.23 7.06 10.07
C ASP A 73 1.62 5.65 9.93
N VAL A 74 2.04 4.94 8.88
CA VAL A 74 1.58 3.58 8.57
C VAL A 74 2.77 2.67 8.25
N SER A 75 2.81 1.48 8.82
CA SER A 75 3.92 0.55 8.55
C SER A 75 3.82 -0.06 7.16
N ALA A 76 4.97 -0.40 6.58
CA ALA A 76 5.03 -1.15 5.32
C ALA A 76 4.32 -2.51 5.44
N ASP A 77 4.40 -3.15 6.61
CA ASP A 77 3.70 -4.42 6.87
C ASP A 77 2.19 -4.31 6.64
N VAL A 78 1.58 -3.21 7.09
CA VAL A 78 0.15 -2.96 6.86
C VAL A 78 -0.14 -2.81 5.37
N ILE A 79 0.60 -1.97 4.65
CA ILE A 79 0.37 -1.74 3.21
C ILE A 79 0.61 -3.04 2.42
N LEU A 80 1.72 -3.71 2.67
CA LEU A 80 2.12 -4.94 1.96
C LEU A 80 1.28 -6.16 2.37
N GLY A 81 0.58 -6.10 3.50
CA GLY A 81 -0.17 -7.23 4.03
C GLY A 81 0.74 -8.32 4.60
N ILE A 82 1.79 -7.92 5.30
CA ILE A 82 2.70 -8.82 6.00
C ILE A 82 2.17 -8.98 7.44
N THR A 83 2.02 -10.22 7.88
CA THR A 83 1.86 -10.55 9.31
C THR A 83 2.99 -11.47 9.66
N LYS A 84 3.68 -11.19 10.77
CA LYS A 84 4.71 -12.09 11.28
C LYS A 84 4.08 -13.44 11.61
N ASN A 85 4.77 -14.51 11.21
CA ASN A 85 4.43 -15.88 11.57
C ASN A 85 4.92 -16.19 12.99
#